data_AF-A0A957LHV0-F1
#
_entry.id   AF-A0A957LHV0-F1
#
_cell.length_a   1.000
_cell.length_b   1.000
_cell.length_c   1.000
_cell.angle_alpha   90.00
_cell.angle_beta   90.00
_cell.angle_gamma   90.00
#
_symmetry.space_group_name_H-M   'P 1'
#
loop_
_entity.id
_entity.type
_entity.pdbx_description
1 polymer ?
#
loop_
_entity_poly.entity_id
_entity_poly.type
_entity_poly.pdbx_seq_one_letter_code
_entity_poly.pdbx_strand_id
1 'polypeptide(L)'
;VPYALARMLQAGETRANMAVGGKPIGVPLTERDRWICAQVGPTLKEKGLLFVGLDVIGDYLTEVNVTSPTGIRELDAQFGLDIASQLMGAIEKRLSH
;
A
#
# COMPACT_ATOMS: atom_id res chain seq x y z
N VAL A 1 -4.17 4.41 7.04
CA VAL A 1 -4.97 3.82 5.93
C VAL A 1 -5.35 2.39 6.27
N PRO A 2 -6.64 2.07 6.50
CA PRO A 2 -7.08 0.72 6.93
C PRO A 2 -7.48 -0.22 5.78
N TYR A 3 -7.10 0.11 4.55
CA TYR A 3 -7.44 -0.61 3.33
C TYR A 3 -6.19 -0.92 2.50
N ALA A 4 -6.23 -2.00 1.71
CA ALA A 4 -5.27 -2.34 0.67
C ALA A 4 -5.96 -2.36 -0.70
N LEU A 5 -5.16 -2.31 -1.77
CA LEU A 5 -5.65 -2.42 -3.14
C LEU A 5 -5.35 -3.82 -3.66
N ALA A 6 -6.36 -4.69 -3.69
CA ALA A 6 -6.25 -6.02 -4.25
C ALA A 6 -6.21 -5.93 -5.79
N ARG A 7 -5.23 -6.59 -6.38
CA ARG A 7 -5.11 -6.76 -7.84
C ARG A 7 -5.62 -8.16 -8.18
N MET A 8 -6.88 -8.25 -8.61
CA MET A 8 -7.50 -9.54 -8.95
C MET A 8 -7.16 -9.93 -10.38
N LEU A 9 -6.83 -11.21 -10.60
CA LEU A 9 -6.66 -11.79 -11.94
C LEU A 9 -7.97 -11.70 -12.72
N GLN A 10 -7.91 -11.37 -14.02
CA GLN A 10 -8.99 -11.74 -14.92
C GLN A 10 -8.97 -13.26 -15.14
N ALA A 11 -10.16 -13.85 -15.28
CA ALA A 11 -10.29 -15.27 -15.55
C ALA A 11 -9.52 -15.63 -16.84
N GLY A 12 -8.54 -16.54 -16.72
CA GLY A 12 -7.71 -17.01 -17.83
C GLY A 12 -6.29 -16.42 -17.88
N GLU A 13 -5.92 -15.48 -16.99
CA GLU A 13 -4.57 -14.94 -16.92
C GLU A 13 -3.78 -15.43 -15.69
N THR A 14 -2.45 -15.55 -15.84
CA THR A 14 -1.53 -15.97 -14.77
C THR A 14 -0.90 -14.80 -14.00
N ARG A 15 -1.06 -13.55 -14.48
CA ARG A 15 -0.39 -12.37 -13.91
C ARG A 15 -1.40 -11.31 -13.49
N ALA A 16 -1.34 -10.88 -12.23
CA ALA A 16 -2.29 -9.93 -11.63
C ALA A 16 -1.83 -8.46 -11.69
N ASN A 17 -0.89 -8.11 -12.57
CA ASN A 17 -0.37 -6.75 -12.61
C ASN A 17 -1.42 -5.78 -13.18
N MET A 18 -1.55 -4.59 -12.56
CA MET A 18 -2.47 -3.53 -13.01
C MET A 18 -2.27 -3.13 -14.47
N ALA A 19 -1.04 -3.26 -14.99
CA ALA A 19 -0.72 -2.97 -16.39
C ALA A 19 -1.40 -3.90 -17.41
N VAL A 20 -1.94 -5.05 -16.98
CA VAL A 20 -2.50 -6.08 -17.88
C VAL A 20 -4.03 -6.23 -17.76
N GLY A 21 -4.71 -5.39 -16.98
CA GLY A 21 -6.19 -5.38 -16.89
C GLY A 21 -6.78 -5.98 -15.61
N GLY A 22 -5.94 -6.25 -14.59
CA GLY A 22 -6.42 -6.54 -13.24
C GLY A 22 -7.21 -5.34 -12.69
N LYS A 23 -8.48 -5.55 -12.31
CA LYS A 23 -9.30 -4.48 -11.74
C LYS A 23 -8.80 -4.15 -10.33
N PRO A 24 -8.44 -2.88 -10.04
CA PRO A 24 -8.01 -2.49 -8.71
C PRO A 24 -9.23 -2.41 -7.78
N ILE A 25 -9.32 -3.32 -6.81
CA ILE A 25 -10.41 -3.37 -5.84
C ILE A 25 -9.85 -3.07 -4.45
N GLY A 26 -10.38 -2.02 -3.83
CA GLY A 26 -10.10 -1.68 -2.46
C GLY A 26 -10.69 -2.73 -1.52
N VAL A 27 -9.88 -3.23 -0.59
CA VAL A 27 -10.29 -4.23 0.41
C VAL A 27 -9.83 -3.79 1.79
N PRO A 28 -10.56 -4.13 2.88
CA PRO A 28 -10.07 -3.90 4.24
C PRO A 28 -8.79 -4.69 4.49
N LEU A 29 -7.85 -4.10 5.25
CA LEU A 29 -6.68 -4.84 5.73
C LEU A 29 -7.13 -5.96 6.68
N THR A 30 -6.68 -7.17 6.39
CA THR A 30 -6.84 -8.34 7.25
C THR A 30 -6.01 -8.19 8.53
N GLU A 31 -6.23 -9.08 9.50
CA GLU A 31 -5.36 -9.17 10.68
C GLU A 31 -3.91 -9.47 10.28
N ARG A 32 -3.73 -10.32 9.26
CA ARG A 32 -2.41 -10.68 8.76
C ARG A 32 -1.69 -9.49 8.12
N ASP A 33 -2.39 -8.69 7.32
CA ASP A 33 -1.80 -7.48 6.73
C ASP A 33 -1.35 -6.50 7.81
N ARG A 34 -2.17 -6.31 8.84
CA ARG A 34 -1.83 -5.44 9.99
C ARG A 34 -0.62 -5.96 10.74
N TRP A 35 -0.55 -7.28 10.94
CA TRP A 35 0.61 -7.91 11.56
C TRP A 35 1.88 -7.67 10.73
N ILE A 36 1.83 -7.86 9.41
CA ILE A 36 2.98 -7.60 8.52
C ILE A 36 3.42 -6.13 8.64
N CYS A 37 2.48 -5.19 8.53
CA CYS A 37 2.76 -3.75 8.70
C CYS A 37 3.41 -3.43 10.05
N ALA A 38 2.97 -4.09 11.14
CA ALA A 38 3.54 -3.90 12.47
C ALA A 38 4.96 -4.46 12.59
N GLN A 39 5.30 -5.53 11.87
CA GLN A 39 6.66 -6.08 11.85
C GLN A 39 7.63 -5.18 11.07
N VAL A 40 7.23 -4.68 9.90
CA VAL A 40 8.15 -3.95 9.00
C VAL A 40 8.16 -2.44 9.22
N GLY A 41 7.04 -1.87 9.66
CA GLY A 41 6.84 -0.42 9.81
C GLY A 41 7.91 0.29 10.65
N PRO A 42 8.30 -0.22 11.83
CA PRO A 42 9.35 0.39 12.66
C PRO A 42 10.68 0.53 11.91
N THR A 43 11.15 -0.53 11.26
CA THR A 43 12.41 -0.52 10.51
C THR A 43 12.37 0.42 9.31
N LEU A 44 11.24 0.49 8.59
CA LEU A 44 11.09 1.43 7.48
C LEU A 44 11.17 2.89 7.96
N LYS A 45 10.54 3.18 9.10
CA LYS A 45 10.60 4.50 9.74
C LYS A 45 12.02 4.86 10.20
N GLU A 46 12.74 3.94 10.83
CA GLU A 46 14.14 4.13 11.23
C GLU A 46 15.05 4.42 10.03
N LYS A 47 14.81 3.78 8.89
CA LYS A 47 15.50 4.05 7.62
C LYS A 47 15.07 5.35 6.95
N GLY A 48 14.11 6.08 7.54
CA GLY A 48 13.62 7.34 7.02
C GLY A 48 12.71 7.21 5.80
N LEU A 49 12.18 6.02 5.51
CA LEU A 49 11.27 5.78 4.39
C LEU A 49 9.85 6.24 4.77
N LEU A 50 9.45 7.40 4.27
CA LEU A 50 8.16 8.03 4.59
C LEU A 50 6.96 7.40 3.87
N PHE A 51 7.19 6.86 2.67
CA PHE A 51 6.15 6.33 1.82
C PHE A 51 6.62 5.03 1.17
N VAL A 52 5.94 3.93 1.49
CA VAL A 52 6.32 2.57 1.07
C VAL A 52 5.06 1.79 0.73
N GLY A 53 5.10 1.05 -0.37
CA GLY A 53 4.09 0.05 -0.72
C GLY A 53 4.55 -1.34 -0.28
N LEU A 54 3.66 -2.14 0.28
CA LEU A 54 3.92 -3.54 0.62
C LEU A 54 3.06 -4.42 -0.30
N ASP A 55 3.71 -5.32 -1.03
CA ASP A 55 3.01 -6.29 -1.86
C ASP A 55 2.93 -7.62 -1.11
N VAL A 56 1.70 -8.10 -0.94
CA VAL A 56 1.37 -9.31 -0.17
C VAL A 56 0.58 -10.25 -1.06
N ILE A 57 0.96 -11.53 -1.04
CA ILE A 57 0.23 -12.62 -1.71
C ILE A 57 -0.12 -13.67 -0.66
N GLY A 58 -1.42 -13.87 -0.43
CA GLY A 58 -1.89 -14.67 0.70
C GLY A 58 -1.41 -14.06 2.02
N ASP A 59 -0.68 -14.84 2.82
CA ASP A 59 -0.19 -14.43 4.14
C ASP A 59 1.28 -13.96 4.16
N TYR A 60 1.86 -13.79 2.97
CA TYR A 60 3.30 -13.58 2.79
C TYR A 60 3.58 -12.24 2.13
N LEU A 61 4.48 -11.47 2.76
CA LEU A 61 5.10 -10.30 2.16
C LEU A 61 6.08 -10.75 1.07
N THR A 62 5.87 -10.29 -0.16
CA THR A 62 6.71 -10.66 -1.30
C THR A 62 7.65 -9.55 -1.73
N GLU A 63 7.24 -8.28 -1.59
CA GLU A 63 8.03 -7.14 -2.04
C GLU A 63 7.78 -5.90 -1.17
N VAL A 64 8.81 -5.05 -1.04
CA VAL A 64 8.76 -3.74 -0.37
C VAL A 64 9.14 -2.66 -1.37
N ASN A 65 8.15 -1.91 -1.84
CA ASN A 65 8.28 -0.87 -2.86
C ASN A 65 8.59 0.50 -2.23
N VAL A 66 9.85 0.94 -2.33
CA VAL A 66 10.35 2.16 -1.68
C VAL A 66 10.61 3.34 -2.62
N THR A 67 10.57 3.12 -3.94
CA THR A 67 10.91 4.14 -4.95
C THR A 67 9.68 4.92 -5.44
N SER A 68 8.69 4.22 -5.99
CA SER A 68 7.47 4.85 -6.52
C SER A 68 6.24 3.96 -6.33
N PRO A 69 5.80 3.73 -5.07
CA PRO A 69 4.59 2.96 -4.81
C PRO A 69 3.34 3.72 -5.30
N THR A 70 2.38 2.99 -5.87
CA THR A 70 1.17 3.53 -6.51
C THR A 70 -0.11 2.99 -5.83
N GLY A 71 -1.29 3.27 -6.39
CA GLY A 71 -2.57 2.74 -5.89
C GLY A 71 -3.36 3.66 -4.94
N ILE A 72 -2.80 4.84 -4.59
CA ILE A 72 -3.47 5.75 -3.65
C ILE A 72 -4.71 6.40 -4.25
N ARG A 73 -4.74 6.68 -5.56
CA ARG A 73 -5.87 7.34 -6.20
C ARG A 73 -7.10 6.45 -6.22
N GLU A 74 -6.88 5.16 -6.44
CA GLU A 74 -7.90 4.13 -6.41
C GLU A 74 -8.48 3.97 -5.00
N LEU A 75 -7.63 3.96 -3.97
CA LEU A 75 -8.07 3.88 -2.58
C LEU A 75 -8.80 5.15 -2.12
N ASP A 76 -8.28 6.33 -2.47
CA ASP A 76 -8.93 7.62 -2.20
C ASP A 76 -10.33 7.64 -2.82
N ALA A 77 -10.47 7.23 -4.09
CA ALA A 77 -11.75 7.22 -4.79
C ALA A 77 -12.76 6.20 -4.21
N GLN A 78 -12.29 5.01 -3.80
CA GLN A 78 -13.18 3.94 -3.32
C GLN A 78 -13.62 4.13 -1.87
N PHE A 79 -12.81 4.78 -1.03
CA PHE A 79 -13.08 4.91 0.41
C PHE A 79 -13.17 6.36 0.90
N GLY A 80 -13.12 7.35 0.01
CA GLY A 80 -13.16 8.77 0.38
C GLY A 80 -11.98 9.18 1.25
N LEU A 81 -10.79 8.62 0.98
CA LEU A 81 -9.57 8.91 1.72
C LEU A 81 -8.83 10.10 1.11
N ASP A 82 -7.87 10.61 1.87
CA ASP A 82 -6.86 11.55 1.39
C ASP A 82 -5.48 11.09 1.86
N ILE A 83 -4.92 10.11 1.14
CA ILE A 83 -3.60 9.55 1.45
C ILE A 83 -2.49 10.56 1.12
N ALA A 84 -2.68 11.39 0.10
CA ALA A 84 -1.72 12.43 -0.28
C ALA A 84 -1.53 13.46 0.83
N SER A 85 -2.61 13.96 1.44
CA SER A 85 -2.52 14.91 2.56
C SER A 85 -1.89 14.26 3.80
N GLN A 86 -2.15 12.97 4.07
CA GLN A 86 -1.45 12.24 5.15
C GLN A 86 0.06 12.21 4.93
N LEU A 87 0.51 11.97 3.70
CA LEU A 87 1.93 11.98 3.34
C LEU A 87 2.53 13.37 3.49
N MET A 88 1.86 14.41 3.00
CA MET A 88 2.32 15.80 3.15
C MET A 88 2.45 16.19 4.63
N GLY A 89 1.48 15.83 5.47
CA GLY A 89 1.56 16.06 6.91
C GLY A 89 2.71 15.28 7.58
N ALA A 90 3.10 14.11 7.06
CA ALA A 90 4.29 13.40 7.53
C ALA A 90 5.59 14.08 7.11
N ILE A 91 5.63 14.64 5.89
CA ILE A 91 6.76 15.44 5.39
C ILE A 91 6.93 16.71 6.22
N GLU A 92 5.85 17.47 6.45
CA GLU A 92 5.87 18.69 7.27
C GLU A 92 6.41 18.42 8.67
N LYS A 93 5.91 17.37 9.33
CA LYS A 93 6.41 16.96 10.65
C LYS A 93 7.90 16.66 10.63
N ARG A 94 8.40 15.97 9.59
CA ARG A 94 9.82 15.67 9.45
C ARG A 94 10.66 16.92 9.24
N LEU A 95 10.16 17.92 8.53
CA LEU A 95 10.86 19.18 8.28
C LEU A 95 10.82 20.15 9.48
N SER A 96 9.82 20.01 10.36
CA SER A 96 9.71 20.80 11.59
C SER A 96 10.58 20.33 12.76
N HIS A 97 11.32 19.24 12.58
CA HIS A 97 12.29 18.67 13.52
C HIS A 97 13.71 18.91 13.04
#